data_AF-A0A9W4T9F5-F1
#
_entry.id   AF-A0A9W4T9F5-F1
#
_cell.length_a   1.000
_cell.length_b   1.000
_cell.length_c   1.000
_cell.angle_alpha   90.00
_cell.angle_beta   90.00
_cell.angle_gamma   90.00
#
_symmetry.space_group_name_H-M   'P 1'
#
loop_
_entity.id
_entity.type
_entity.pdbx_description
1 polymer ?
#
loop_
_entity_poly.entity_id
_entity_poly.type
_entity_poly.pdbx_seq_one_letter_code
_entity_poly.pdbx_strand_id
1 'polypeptide(L)' 'LGLKFIGEINIEPDVYISEVCKACPNLQWLSFENCGSRILSNENLEVLLVECPNLKRLTIRGSRQISPKAFFKNSRAGS' A
#
# COMPACT_ATOMS: atom_id res chain seq x y z
N LEU A 1 8.26 -2.37 12.40
CA LEU A 1 7.79 -3.61 11.71
C LEU A 1 7.58 -3.29 10.24
N GLY A 2 7.95 -4.19 9.34
CA GLY A 2 7.58 -4.00 7.95
C GLY A 2 7.65 -5.26 7.12
N LEU A 3 7.00 -5.20 5.96
CA LEU A 3 6.72 -6.33 5.12
C LEU A 3 7.20 -6.05 3.69
N LYS A 4 7.83 -7.06 3.08
CA LYS A 4 8.30 -7.01 1.70
C LYS A 4 7.78 -8.23 0.96
N PHE A 5 7.19 -7.99 -0.20
CA PHE A 5 6.70 -9.01 -1.11
C PHE A 5 7.50 -8.96 -2.40
N ILE A 6 7.91 -10.14 -2.87
CA ILE A 6 8.68 -10.33 -4.09
C ILE A 6 8.02 -11.46 -4.87
N GLY A 7 7.61 -11.19 -6.10
CA GLY A 7 7.01 -12.18 -7.01
C GLY A 7 5.52 -11.97 -7.25
N GLU A 8 4.94 -12.80 -8.10
CA GLU A 8 3.54 -12.68 -8.51
C GLU A 8 2.60 -13.00 -7.34
N ILE A 9 1.78 -12.01 -6.97
CA ILE A 9 0.72 -12.17 -5.98
C ILE A 9 -0.56 -12.44 -6.76
N ASN A 10 -1.09 -13.66 -6.64
CA ASN A 10 -2.34 -14.06 -7.32
C ASN A 10 -3.59 -13.78 -6.46
N ILE A 11 -3.42 -13.04 -5.36
CA ILE A 11 -4.49 -12.57 -4.47
C ILE A 11 -4.92 -11.17 -4.94
N GLU A 12 -6.20 -10.85 -4.80
CA GLU A 12 -6.68 -9.49 -5.06
C GLU A 12 -6.02 -8.50 -4.07
N PRO A 13 -5.48 -7.36 -4.57
CA PRO A 13 -4.78 -6.39 -3.73
C PRO A 13 -5.60 -5.89 -2.54
N ASP A 14 -6.91 -5.73 -2.73
CA ASP A 14 -7.90 -5.29 -1.74
C ASP A 14 -7.96 -6.22 -0.53
N VAL A 15 -8.16 -7.52 -0.80
CA VAL A 15 -8.22 -8.56 0.23
C VAL A 15 -6.91 -8.59 1.01
N TYR A 16 -5.81 -8.59 0.26
CA TYR A 16 -4.49 -8.63 0.83
C TYR A 16 -4.20 -7.42 1.76
N ILE A 17 -4.54 -6.20 1.34
CA ILE A 17 -4.31 -5.00 2.15
C ILE A 17 -5.13 -5.03 3.44
N SER A 18 -6.40 -5.44 3.35
CA SER A 18 -7.26 -5.55 4.54
C SER A 18 -6.68 -6.51 5.57
N GLU A 19 -6.21 -7.69 5.14
CA GLU A 19 -5.65 -8.69 6.05
C GLU A 19 -4.32 -8.25 6.66
N VAL A 20 -3.44 -7.61 5.88
CA VAL A 20 -2.18 -7.07 6.41
C VAL A 20 -2.42 -5.97 7.43
N CYS A 21 -3.37 -5.08 7.17
CA CYS A 21 -3.76 -4.02 8.09
C CYS A 21 -4.27 -4.58 9.43
N LYS A 22 -5.15 -5.59 9.38
CA LYS A 22 -5.66 -6.26 10.59
C LYS A 22 -4.55 -6.97 11.38
N ALA A 23 -3.66 -7.67 10.68
CA ALA A 23 -2.58 -8.42 11.31
C ALA A 23 -1.44 -7.53 11.83
N CYS A 24 -1.21 -6.39 11.19
CA CYS A 24 -0.06 -5.51 11.42
C CYS A 24 -0.47 -4.02 11.53
N PRO A 25 -1.25 -3.60 12.54
CA PRO A 25 -1.71 -2.21 12.67
C PRO A 25 -0.57 -1.18 12.89
N ASN A 26 0.61 -1.66 13.34
CA ASN A 26 1.81 -0.84 13.55
C ASN A 26 2.82 -0.93 12.41
N LEU A 27 2.37 -1.27 11.20
CA LEU A 27 3.23 -1.38 10.03
C LEU A 27 3.91 -0.03 9.74
N GLN A 28 5.25 -0.04 9.61
CA GLN A 28 6.03 1.18 9.35
C GLN A 28 6.53 1.25 7.91
N TRP A 29 6.70 0.10 7.26
CA TRP A 29 7.09 0.06 5.86
C TRP A 29 6.48 -1.15 5.16
N LEU A 30 6.04 -0.94 3.93
CA LEU A 30 5.46 -1.95 3.05
C LEU A 30 6.09 -1.84 1.66
N SER A 31 6.50 -2.97 1.10
CA SER A 31 7.11 -3.02 -0.23
C SER A 31 6.50 -4.12 -1.09
N PHE A 32 6.10 -3.77 -2.31
CA PHE A 32 5.66 -4.68 -3.35
C PHE A 32 6.65 -4.64 -4.50
N GLU A 33 7.30 -5.77 -4.79
CA GLU A 33 8.24 -5.90 -5.90
C GLU A 33 7.80 -7.04 -6.82
N ASN A 34 7.66 -6.75 -8.11
CA ASN A 34 7.30 -7.73 -9.15
C ASN A 34 5.93 -8.43 -8.92
N CYS A 35 4.98 -7.72 -8.31
CA CYS A 35 3.65 -8.25 -7.96
C CYS A 35 2.66 -8.36 -9.13
N GLY A 36 3.14 -8.41 -10.38
CA GLY A 36 2.30 -8.55 -11.57
C GLY A 36 1.58 -7.27 -12.01
N SER A 37 0.58 -7.40 -12.90
CA SER A 37 -0.17 -6.27 -13.47
C SER A 37 -1.34 -5.78 -12.61
N ARG A 38 -1.62 -6.43 -11.48
CA ARG A 38 -2.65 -5.99 -10.54
C ARG A 38 -2.08 -4.88 -9.67
N ILE A 39 -2.67 -3.71 -9.82
CA ILE A 39 -2.24 -2.45 -9.21
C ILE A 39 -3.08 -2.22 -7.97
N LEU A 40 -2.45 -1.68 -6.93
CA LEU A 40 -3.14 -1.12 -5.77
C LEU A 40 -4.02 0.05 -6.22
N SER A 41 -5.34 -0.07 -6.03
CA SER A 41 -6.26 1.03 -6.26
C SER A 41 -6.02 2.15 -5.24
N ASN A 42 -6.53 3.35 -5.53
CA ASN A 42 -6.51 4.44 -4.58
C ASN A 42 -7.28 4.07 -3.30
N GLU A 43 -8.37 3.30 -3.40
CA GLU A 43 -9.11 2.86 -2.21
C GLU A 43 -8.25 1.96 -1.32
N ASN A 44 -7.47 1.05 -1.92
CA ASN A 44 -6.56 0.20 -1.13
C ASN A 44 -5.52 1.03 -0.37
N LEU A 45 -5.01 2.08 -1.00
CA LEU A 45 -4.05 2.99 -0.36
C LEU A 45 -4.68 3.80 0.76
N GLU A 46 -5.91 4.29 0.56
CA GLU A 46 -6.66 5.01 1.61
C GLU A 46 -6.91 4.10 2.82
N VAL A 47 -7.35 2.86 2.61
CA VAL A 47 -7.51 1.86 3.70
C VAL A 47 -6.20 1.65 4.43
N LEU A 48 -5.10 1.47 3.70
CA LEU A 48 -3.81 1.20 4.32
C LEU A 48 -3.29 2.38 5.16
N LEU A 49 -3.57 3.61 4.76
CA LEU A 49 -3.22 4.81 5.54
C LEU A 49 -4.09 4.99 6.78
N VAL A 50 -5.35 4.55 6.74
CA VAL A 50 -6.28 4.61 7.88
C VAL A 50 -5.94 3.53 8.92
N GLU A 51 -5.74 2.29 8.47
CA GLU A 51 -5.57 1.14 9.35
C GLU A 51 -4.12 0.96 9.83
N CYS A 52 -3.13 1.46 9.09
CA CYS A 52 -1.72 1.47 9.49
C CYS A 52 -1.22 2.91 9.68
N PRO A 53 -1.63 3.62 10.75
CA PRO A 53 -1.30 5.04 10.95
C PRO A 53 0.20 5.30 11.14
N ASN A 54 0.97 4.26 11.45
CA ASN A 54 2.42 4.32 11.63
C ASN A 54 3.21 4.09 10.33
N LEU A 55 2.54 3.94 9.18
CA LEU A 55 3.19 3.69 7.90
C LEU A 55 4.01 4.91 7.47
N LYS A 56 5.33 4.72 7.36
CA LYS A 56 6.30 5.75 6.96
C LYS A 56 6.77 5.59 5.52
N ARG A 57 6.68 4.37 4.97
CA ARG A 57 7.19 4.06 3.64
C ARG A 57 6.33 3.04 2.93
N LEU A 58 5.86 3.39 1.74
CA LEU A 58 5.25 2.47 0.79
C LEU A 58 6.11 2.44 -0.47
N THR A 59 6.56 1.26 -0.87
CA THR A 59 7.34 1.05 -2.10
C THR A 59 6.59 0.10 -3.00
N ILE A 60 6.43 0.47 -4.27
CA ILE A 60 5.79 -0.36 -5.28
C ILE A 60 6.69 -0.33 -6.51
N ARG A 61 7.25 -1.48 -6.90
CA ARG A 61 8.22 -1.63 -7.99
C ARG A 61 7.79 -2.77 -8.91
N GLY A 62 7.91 -2.54 -10.22
CA GLY A 62 7.55 -3.54 -11.23
C GLY A 62 6.04 -3.67 -11.50
N SER A 63 5.19 -2.85 -10.88
CA SER A 63 3.78 -2.72 -11.25
C SER A 63 3.64 -1.85 -12.50
N ARG A 64 2.97 -2.34 -13.55
CA ARG A 64 2.91 -1.67 -14.86
C ARG A 64 2.05 -0.40 -14.94
N GLN A 65 1.21 -0.06 -13.95
CA GLN A 65 0.45 1.21 -13.98
C GLN A 65 0.16 1.74 -12.57
N ILE A 66 1.02 2.56 -11.95
CA ILE A 66 0.59 3.34 -10.77
C ILE A 66 0.25 4.74 -11.26
N SER A 67 -1.00 5.16 -11.10
CA SER A 67 -1.40 6.55 -11.35
C SER A 67 -1.01 7.43 -10.16
N PRO A 68 -0.30 8.55 -10.34
CA PRO A 68 0.19 9.41 -9.24
C PRO A 68 -0.88 10.07 -8.35
N LYS A 69 -2.17 9.90 -8.65
CA LYS A 69 -3.27 10.65 -8.00
C LYS A 69 -3.45 10.33 -6.50
N ALA A 70 -2.97 9.19 -6.00
CA ALA A 70 -3.12 8.77 -4.62
C ALA A 70 -2.32 9.60 -3.60
N PHE A 71 -1.15 10.13 -3.99
CA PHE A 71 -0.19 10.70 -3.05
C PHE A 71 -0.55 12.13 -2.59
N PHE A 72 -1.50 12.80 -3.26
CA PHE A 72 -1.79 14.22 -3.02
C PHE A 72 -2.89 14.47 -1.97
N LYS A 73 -3.53 13.45 -1.41
CA LYS A 73 -4.67 13.66 -0.49
C LYS A 73 -4.33 13.88 0.98
N ASN A 74 -3.05 13.87 1.39
CA ASN A 74 -2.70 13.96 2.83
C ASN A 74 -1.74 15.09 3.22
N SER A 75 -1.67 16.17 2.45
CA SER A 75 -1.20 17.45 2.97
C SER A 75 -2.39 18.23 3.52
N ARG A 76 -2.67 18.08 4.82
CA ARG A 76 -3.40 19.13 5.55
C ARG A 76 -2.62 20.42 5.35
N ALA A 77 -3.23 21.38 4.66
CA ALA A 77 -2.79 22.76 4.63
C ALA A 77 -2.82 23.28 6.07
N GLY A 78 -1.64 23.32 6.70
CA GLY A 78 -1.40 24.11 7.90
C GLY A 78 -0.84 25.45 7.44
N SER A 79 -1.65 26.50 7.54
CA SER A 79 -1.34 27.93 7.69
C SER A 79 -2.67 28.68 7.70
#